data_AF-A0A813IR34-F1
#
_entry.id   AF-A0A813IR34-F1
#
_cell.length_a   1.000
_cell.length_b   1.000
_cell.length_c   1.000
_cell.angle_alpha   90.00
_cell.angle_beta   90.00
_cell.angle_gamma   90.00
#
_symmetry.space_group_name_H-M   'P 1'
#
loop_
_entity.id
_entity.type
_entity.pdbx_description
1 polymer ?
#
loop_
_entity_poly.entity_id
_entity_poly.type
_entity_poly.pdbx_seq_one_letter_code
_entity_poly.pdbx_strand_id
1 'polypeptide(L)'
;MTSRFVSFVFVARLSTFHKFTLLYRSKGEQALNLLSLMPDARVVPNAITYNAAISACSKGGQWQLELTLLSRMPDARVVPDEITYNAAISLCERSQELERGLQLLWESKERGVCLSVSFFPGALARLSVHDPDVISDAFDEVAFKLSDKQLAPQELSIIAWAFGMLGVNNPTLFKALVIQAVTQLEAFTMRDLLKLAWGFAASGVDVEILRAIQTEVITRLEHVDLQSFSELSRHEFLQEILGLLWASNFAGHCSNNLLASARLVIRQAGAVMDRAHSPSSFPPYQSMGELPCTEADLWQPAGKPQIILDLPGRLVIFKPPGWEVHSQHTDLQLSSFLQATLGKRFAITRDEEHQCGFLHRLDLPSSGLVLAAKTSEAYYD
;
A
#
# COMPACT_ATOMS: atom_id res chain seq x y z
N MET A 1 14.26 2.30 -16.24
CA MET A 1 13.72 1.26 -15.33
C MET A 1 12.84 1.84 -14.20
N THR A 2 12.94 3.14 -13.90
CA THR A 2 12.10 3.90 -12.94
C THR A 2 10.68 4.23 -13.42
N SER A 3 10.40 4.19 -14.73
CA SER A 3 9.08 4.56 -15.27
C SER A 3 7.97 3.52 -15.01
N ARG A 4 8.31 2.23 -14.85
CA ARG A 4 7.34 1.18 -14.48
C ARG A 4 6.96 1.19 -12.99
N PHE A 5 7.76 1.86 -12.14
CA PHE A 5 7.52 2.04 -10.70
C PHE A 5 6.32 2.95 -10.43
N VAL A 6 6.20 4.04 -11.21
CA VAL A 6 5.14 5.04 -11.02
C VAL A 6 3.79 4.51 -11.52
N SER A 7 3.72 3.89 -12.70
CA SER A 7 2.42 3.56 -13.30
C SER A 7 1.59 2.49 -12.57
N PHE A 8 2.19 1.55 -11.82
CA PHE A 8 1.40 0.48 -11.18
C PHE A 8 1.09 0.77 -9.70
N VAL A 9 2.04 1.36 -8.95
CA VAL A 9 1.81 1.85 -7.58
C VAL A 9 0.73 2.94 -7.57
N PHE A 10 0.61 3.73 -8.64
CA PHE A 10 -0.43 4.76 -8.77
C PHE A 10 -1.82 4.17 -9.06
N VAL A 11 -1.92 3.11 -9.88
CA VAL A 11 -3.21 2.52 -10.28
C VAL A 11 -3.87 1.73 -9.14
N ALA A 12 -3.09 1.05 -8.28
CA ALA A 12 -3.63 0.36 -7.11
C ALA A 12 -3.78 1.25 -5.86
N ARG A 13 -3.11 2.42 -5.80
CA ARG A 13 -3.26 3.36 -4.68
C ARG A 13 -4.38 4.35 -4.88
N LEU A 14 -4.60 4.88 -6.08
CA LEU A 14 -5.34 6.14 -6.25
C LEU A 14 -6.77 6.15 -5.72
N SER A 15 -7.41 5.00 -5.75
CA SER A 15 -8.84 4.95 -5.55
C SER A 15 -9.23 4.46 -4.16
N THR A 16 -8.54 3.45 -3.63
CA THR A 16 -8.57 3.10 -2.20
C THR A 16 -8.11 4.24 -1.32
N PHE A 17 -7.13 5.00 -1.80
CA PHE A 17 -6.68 6.21 -1.12
C PHE A 17 -7.78 7.27 -0.99
N HIS A 18 -8.75 7.35 -1.90
CA HIS A 18 -9.80 8.37 -1.82
C HIS A 18 -10.79 8.08 -0.67
N LYS A 19 -11.31 6.85 -0.58
CA LYS A 19 -12.21 6.42 0.52
C LYS A 19 -11.48 6.41 1.87
N PHE A 20 -10.22 6.01 1.90
CA PHE A 20 -9.37 6.07 3.09
C PHE A 20 -9.08 7.50 3.53
N THR A 21 -8.69 8.37 2.60
CA THR A 21 -8.46 9.79 2.89
C THR A 21 -9.74 10.40 3.43
N LEU A 22 -10.92 10.12 2.86
CA LEU A 22 -12.19 10.67 3.36
C LEU A 22 -12.58 10.15 4.76
N LEU A 23 -12.44 8.84 5.03
CA LEU A 23 -12.76 8.27 6.35
C LEU A 23 -11.82 8.79 7.44
N TYR A 24 -10.52 8.80 7.17
CA TYR A 24 -9.54 9.34 8.13
C TYR A 24 -9.55 10.87 8.18
N ARG A 25 -9.99 11.55 7.12
CA ARG A 25 -10.20 13.00 7.13
C ARG A 25 -11.28 13.38 8.14
N SER A 26 -12.41 12.66 8.14
CA SER A 26 -13.45 12.85 9.15
C SER A 26 -12.92 12.62 10.57
N LYS A 27 -12.11 11.57 10.78
CA LYS A 27 -11.51 11.28 12.09
C LYS A 27 -10.48 12.33 12.53
N GLY A 28 -9.69 12.88 11.61
CA GLY A 28 -8.74 13.95 11.88
C GLY A 28 -9.42 15.25 12.32
N GLU A 29 -10.49 15.65 11.62
CA GLU A 29 -11.29 16.82 11.98
C GLU A 29 -12.00 16.64 13.32
N GLN A 30 -12.49 15.42 13.63
CA GLN A 30 -13.06 15.09 14.93
C GLN A 30 -12.02 15.15 16.05
N ALA A 31 -10.81 14.63 15.84
CA ALA A 31 -9.73 14.69 16.83
C ALA A 31 -9.30 16.14 17.13
N LEU A 32 -9.30 17.01 16.11
CA LEU A 32 -9.03 18.43 16.24
C LEU A 32 -10.12 19.17 17.04
N ASN A 33 -11.39 18.90 16.74
CA ASN A 33 -12.51 19.47 17.49
C ASN A 33 -12.47 19.03 18.96
N LEU A 34 -12.08 17.78 19.25
CA LEU A 34 -11.89 17.34 20.62
C LEU A 34 -10.75 18.08 21.30
N LEU A 35 -9.59 18.25 20.63
CA LEU A 35 -8.46 19.01 21.17
C LEU A 35 -8.81 20.48 21.48
N SER A 36 -9.62 21.13 20.64
CA SER A 36 -10.02 22.53 20.86
C SER A 36 -11.03 22.71 21.98
N LEU A 37 -11.85 21.68 22.27
CA LEU A 37 -12.84 21.69 23.35
C LEU A 37 -12.26 21.28 24.72
N MET A 38 -11.06 20.68 24.77
CA MET A 38 -10.43 20.25 26.03
C MET A 38 -10.15 21.39 27.02
N PRO A 39 -9.65 22.57 26.60
CA PRO A 39 -9.47 23.72 27.51
C PRO A 39 -10.79 24.18 28.15
N ASP A 40 -11.89 24.21 27.38
CA ASP A 40 -13.22 24.58 27.86
C ASP A 40 -13.78 23.55 28.84
N ALA A 41 -13.43 22.28 28.66
CA ALA A 41 -13.72 21.18 29.57
C ALA A 41 -12.74 21.07 30.75
N ARG A 42 -11.78 22.00 30.90
CA ARG A 42 -10.70 22.00 31.91
C ARG A 42 -9.82 20.75 31.90
N VAL A 43 -9.67 20.11 30.74
CA VAL A 43 -8.77 18.97 30.54
C VAL A 43 -7.50 19.46 29.86
N VAL A 44 -6.33 19.15 30.43
CA VAL A 44 -5.03 19.54 29.84
C VAL A 44 -4.64 18.51 28.77
N PRO A 45 -4.43 18.91 27.51
CA PRO A 45 -3.92 18.01 26.48
C PRO A 45 -2.51 17.53 26.83
N ASN A 46 -2.21 16.26 26.53
CA ASN A 46 -0.89 15.67 26.75
C ASN A 46 -0.33 15.07 25.44
N ALA A 47 0.87 14.48 25.51
CA ALA A 47 1.53 13.88 24.34
C ALA A 47 0.67 12.83 23.65
N ILE A 48 -0.07 12.02 24.42
CA ILE A 48 -0.97 10.99 23.88
C ILE A 48 -2.09 11.62 23.05
N THR A 49 -2.73 12.67 23.55
CA THR A 49 -3.81 13.36 22.82
C THR A 49 -3.30 14.00 21.54
N TYR A 50 -2.15 14.68 21.59
CA TYR A 50 -1.53 15.27 20.40
C TYR A 50 -1.11 14.20 19.38
N ASN A 51 -0.49 13.11 19.83
CA ASN A 51 -0.08 12.01 18.96
C ASN A 51 -1.27 11.32 18.29
N ALA A 52 -2.40 11.16 19.00
CA ALA A 52 -3.62 10.62 18.42
C ALA A 52 -4.18 11.53 17.31
N ALA A 53 -4.21 12.85 17.54
CA ALA A 53 -4.69 13.81 16.55
C ALA A 53 -3.75 13.91 15.33
N ILE A 54 -2.44 13.97 15.57
CA ILE A 54 -1.40 13.95 14.54
C ILE A 54 -1.53 12.69 13.69
N SER A 55 -1.65 11.50 14.31
CA SER A 55 -1.84 10.23 13.59
C SER A 55 -3.13 10.20 12.75
N ALA A 56 -4.22 10.77 13.27
CA ALA A 56 -5.48 10.87 12.54
C ALA A 56 -5.39 11.82 11.33
N CYS A 57 -4.82 13.01 11.51
CA CYS A 57 -4.55 13.96 10.42
C CYS A 57 -3.61 13.37 9.37
N SER A 58 -2.57 12.66 9.83
CA SER A 58 -1.61 11.96 9.00
C SER A 58 -2.31 10.95 8.11
N LYS A 59 -3.13 10.05 8.66
CA LYS A 59 -3.89 9.07 7.86
C LYS A 59 -4.95 9.71 6.96
N GLY A 60 -5.47 10.88 7.34
CA GLY A 60 -6.46 11.64 6.58
C GLY A 60 -5.89 12.58 5.51
N GLY A 61 -4.56 12.60 5.31
CA GLY A 61 -3.90 13.45 4.33
C GLY A 61 -3.93 14.95 4.65
N GLN A 62 -4.24 15.34 5.90
CA GLN A 62 -4.41 16.73 6.35
C GLN A 62 -3.07 17.32 6.83
N TRP A 63 -2.13 17.45 5.91
CA TRP A 63 -0.74 17.76 6.26
C TRP A 63 -0.54 19.15 6.88
N GLN A 64 -1.29 20.16 6.44
CA GLN A 64 -1.20 21.51 7.01
C GLN A 64 -1.63 21.52 8.49
N LEU A 65 -2.65 20.73 8.82
CA LEU A 65 -3.17 20.63 10.17
C LEU A 65 -2.21 19.87 11.08
N GLU A 66 -1.59 18.79 10.58
CA GLU A 66 -0.58 18.03 11.31
C GLU A 66 0.65 18.90 11.67
N LEU A 67 1.17 19.68 10.73
CA LEU A 67 2.29 20.61 11.00
C LEU A 67 1.90 21.69 12.01
N THR A 68 0.67 22.20 11.92
CA THR A 68 0.15 23.19 12.88
C THR A 68 0.01 22.60 14.28
N LEU A 69 -0.38 21.33 14.40
CA LEU A 69 -0.44 20.64 15.69
C LEU A 69 0.95 20.49 16.29
N LEU A 70 1.92 20.07 15.48
CA LEU A 70 3.31 19.91 15.91
C LEU A 70 3.91 21.23 16.41
N SER A 71 3.66 22.35 15.71
CA SER A 71 4.15 23.67 16.13
C SER A 71 3.47 24.19 17.40
N ARG A 72 2.27 23.69 17.74
CA ARG A 72 1.53 24.09 18.95
C ARG A 72 1.88 23.28 20.18
N MET A 73 2.54 22.12 20.05
CA MET A 73 2.94 21.30 21.20
C MET A 73 3.85 22.05 22.18
N PRO A 74 4.87 22.82 21.73
CA PRO A 74 5.69 23.63 22.64
C PRO A 74 4.89 24.69 23.41
N ASP A 75 3.96 25.39 22.73
CA ASP A 75 3.09 26.40 23.36
C ASP A 75 2.18 25.77 24.43
N ALA A 76 1.74 24.53 24.19
CA ALA A 76 0.98 23.73 25.14
C ALA A 76 1.85 23.04 26.21
N ARG A 77 3.17 23.30 26.24
CA ARG A 77 4.15 22.67 27.13
C ARG A 77 4.20 21.14 27.02
N VAL A 78 3.90 20.60 25.84
CA VAL A 78 3.98 19.17 25.53
C VAL A 78 5.26 18.91 24.75
N VAL A 79 6.08 17.99 25.25
CA VAL A 79 7.34 17.61 24.58
C VAL A 79 7.03 16.58 23.48
N PRO A 80 7.43 16.82 22.22
CA PRO A 80 7.35 15.82 21.15
C PRO A 80 8.16 14.57 21.47
N ASP A 81 7.61 13.40 21.14
CA ASP A 81 8.28 12.11 21.29
C ASP A 81 8.58 11.46 19.92
N GLU A 82 9.14 10.25 19.93
CA GLU A 82 9.42 9.49 18.70
C GLU A 82 8.18 9.33 17.82
N ILE A 83 7.00 9.13 18.41
CA ILE A 83 5.75 8.96 17.68
C ILE A 83 5.41 10.26 16.95
N THR A 84 5.56 11.40 17.63
CA THR A 84 5.35 12.73 17.05
C THR A 84 6.25 12.96 15.83
N TYR A 85 7.57 12.73 15.98
CA TYR A 85 8.51 12.95 14.88
C TYR A 85 8.32 11.95 13.73
N ASN A 86 8.03 10.68 14.03
CA ASN A 86 7.79 9.66 13.00
C ASN A 86 6.59 10.01 12.11
N ALA A 87 5.50 10.50 12.72
CA ALA A 87 4.32 10.93 11.97
C ALA A 87 4.64 12.13 11.07
N ALA A 88 5.33 13.13 11.61
CA ALA A 88 5.72 14.34 10.89
C ALA A 88 6.69 14.05 9.72
N ILE A 89 7.66 13.14 9.91
CA ILE A 89 8.57 12.73 8.82
C ILE A 89 7.81 11.95 7.74
N SER A 90 6.90 11.05 8.12
CA SER A 90 6.03 10.33 7.16
C SER A 90 5.12 11.27 6.38
N LEU A 91 4.78 12.42 6.97
CA LEU A 91 4.05 13.46 6.30
C LEU A 91 4.91 14.16 5.26
N CYS A 92 6.10 14.62 5.65
CA CYS A 92 7.06 15.26 4.75
C CYS A 92 7.39 14.39 3.53
N GLU A 93 7.53 13.08 3.72
CA GLU A 93 7.67 12.10 2.64
C GLU A 93 6.50 12.19 1.63
N ARG A 94 5.25 12.19 2.14
CA ARG A 94 4.04 12.19 1.30
C ARG A 94 3.75 13.54 0.67
N SER A 95 4.10 14.63 1.33
CA SER A 95 3.97 15.99 0.80
C SER A 95 5.15 16.40 -0.09
N GLN A 96 6.16 15.54 -0.25
CA GLN A 96 7.39 15.81 -1.01
C GLN A 96 8.20 17.00 -0.45
N GLU A 97 8.10 17.26 0.86
CA GLU A 97 8.80 18.33 1.57
C GLU A 97 10.02 17.74 2.31
N LEU A 98 10.99 17.20 1.53
CA LEU A 98 12.08 16.38 2.06
C LEU A 98 13.05 17.17 2.94
N GLU A 99 13.34 18.43 2.58
CA GLU A 99 14.24 19.31 3.34
C GLU A 99 13.69 19.57 4.74
N ARG A 100 12.37 19.75 4.86
CA ARG A 100 11.71 19.94 6.14
C ARG A 100 11.69 18.66 6.97
N GLY A 101 11.50 17.51 6.32
CA GLY A 101 11.63 16.21 6.98
C GLY A 101 13.03 15.99 7.56
N LEU A 102 14.07 16.40 6.83
CA LEU A 102 15.47 16.37 7.28
C LEU A 102 15.72 17.30 8.47
N GLN A 103 15.17 18.51 8.45
CA GLN A 103 15.27 19.44 9.59
C GLN A 103 14.67 18.83 10.85
N LEU A 104 13.48 18.21 10.75
CA LEU A 104 12.82 17.55 11.87
C LEU A 104 13.62 16.35 12.39
N LEU A 105 14.28 15.61 11.50
CA LEU A 105 15.16 14.50 11.88
C LEU A 105 16.34 15.00 12.73
N TRP A 106 17.01 16.07 12.31
CA TRP A 106 18.12 16.64 13.07
C TRP A 106 17.67 17.30 14.38
N GLU A 107 16.53 17.99 14.37
CA GLU A 107 15.92 18.54 15.59
C GLU A 107 15.67 17.45 16.64
N SER A 108 15.21 16.26 16.21
CA SER A 108 15.00 15.13 17.12
C SER A 108 16.31 14.62 17.75
N LYS A 109 17.43 14.68 17.00
CA LYS A 109 18.77 14.33 17.46
C LYS A 109 19.30 15.34 18.48
N GLU A 110 19.19 16.63 18.16
CA GLU A 110 19.67 17.73 19.00
C GLU A 110 18.91 17.83 20.32
N ARG A 111 17.59 17.57 20.31
CA ARG A 111 16.77 17.56 21.52
C ARG A 111 17.01 16.35 22.42
N GLY A 112 17.81 15.38 21.97
CA GLY A 112 18.11 14.17 22.74
C GLY A 112 16.87 13.37 23.09
N VAL A 113 15.88 13.32 22.19
CA VAL A 113 14.69 12.48 22.36
C VAL A 113 15.15 11.02 22.45
N CYS A 114 14.55 10.23 23.33
CA CYS A 114 14.81 8.78 23.36
C CYS A 114 14.21 8.16 22.10
N LEU A 115 15.05 7.92 21.10
CA LEU A 115 14.68 7.38 19.80
C LEU A 115 15.09 5.91 19.69
N SER A 116 14.27 5.10 19.03
CA SER A 116 14.59 3.71 18.71
C SER A 116 15.80 3.60 17.78
N VAL A 117 16.48 2.45 17.81
CA VAL A 117 17.66 2.19 16.96
C VAL A 117 17.27 2.25 15.47
N SER A 118 16.02 1.90 15.17
CA SER A 118 15.47 1.89 13.82
C SER A 118 15.01 3.26 13.31
N PHE A 119 14.87 4.26 14.19
CA PHE A 119 14.28 5.55 13.85
C PHE A 119 15.08 6.29 12.77
N PHE A 120 16.38 6.49 12.99
CA PHE A 120 17.24 7.24 12.05
C PHE A 120 17.34 6.53 10.70
N PRO A 121 17.73 5.24 10.60
CA PRO A 121 17.75 4.55 9.31
C PRO A 121 16.40 4.62 8.58
N GLY A 122 15.30 4.36 9.31
CA GLY A 122 13.96 4.39 8.74
C GLY A 122 13.54 5.78 8.25
N ALA A 123 13.94 6.85 8.93
CA ALA A 123 13.71 8.22 8.50
C ALA A 123 14.56 8.59 7.28
N LEU A 124 15.85 8.26 7.28
CA LEU A 124 16.76 8.53 6.16
C LEU A 124 16.28 7.85 4.87
N ALA A 125 15.84 6.60 4.96
CA ALA A 125 15.32 5.86 3.81
C ALA A 125 14.03 6.47 3.25
N ARG A 126 13.08 6.87 4.12
CA ARG A 126 11.84 7.58 3.71
C ARG A 126 12.14 8.92 3.04
N LEU A 127 13.12 9.64 3.56
CA LEU A 127 13.54 10.94 3.04
C LEU A 127 14.48 10.85 1.83
N SER A 128 14.83 9.64 1.39
CA SER A 128 15.73 9.38 0.26
C SER A 128 17.07 10.12 0.39
N VAL A 129 17.62 10.13 1.61
CA VAL A 129 18.92 10.77 1.89
C VAL A 129 20.04 9.88 1.39
N HIS A 130 20.87 10.38 0.48
CA HIS A 130 21.99 9.61 -0.10
C HIS A 130 23.36 10.13 0.34
N ASP A 131 23.43 10.95 1.38
CA ASP A 131 24.67 11.45 1.95
C ASP A 131 25.45 10.29 2.62
N PRO A 132 26.64 9.91 2.10
CA PRO A 132 27.40 8.78 2.62
C PRO A 132 27.83 8.92 4.08
N ASP A 133 28.13 10.15 4.53
CA ASP A 133 28.62 10.39 5.88
C ASP A 133 27.48 10.17 6.89
N VAL A 134 26.29 10.71 6.59
CA VAL A 134 25.09 10.54 7.41
C VAL A 134 24.67 9.06 7.47
N ILE A 135 24.77 8.34 6.34
CA ILE A 135 24.45 6.91 6.29
C ILE A 135 25.48 6.10 7.08
N SER A 136 26.76 6.45 7.04
CA SER A 136 27.82 5.78 7.80
C SER A 136 27.63 5.96 9.30
N ASP A 137 27.28 7.16 9.76
CA ASP A 137 27.01 7.44 11.17
C ASP A 137 25.82 6.59 11.68
N ALA A 138 24.74 6.53 10.91
CA ALA A 138 23.57 5.71 11.24
C ALA A 138 23.91 4.21 11.23
N PHE A 139 24.80 3.79 10.34
CA PHE A 139 25.31 2.42 10.29
C PHE A 139 26.10 2.05 11.55
N ASP A 140 27.03 2.90 11.98
CA ASP A 140 27.90 2.60 13.13
C ASP A 140 27.08 2.47 14.42
N GLU A 141 26.07 3.32 14.59
CA GLU A 141 25.13 3.23 15.71
C GLU A 141 24.36 1.90 15.69
N VAL A 142 23.83 1.50 14.53
CA VAL A 142 23.09 0.25 14.38
C VAL A 142 24.01 -0.97 14.59
N ALA A 143 25.20 -0.96 14.01
CA ALA A 143 26.17 -2.05 14.11
C ALA A 143 26.59 -2.27 15.57
N PHE A 144 26.85 -1.20 16.32
CA PHE A 144 27.13 -1.28 17.75
C PHE A 144 25.97 -1.92 18.51
N LYS A 145 24.73 -1.45 18.29
CA LYS A 145 23.55 -1.97 19.00
C LYS A 145 23.18 -3.40 18.63
N LEU A 146 23.37 -3.82 17.39
CA LEU A 146 23.17 -5.20 16.95
C LEU A 146 24.16 -6.17 17.62
N SER A 147 25.37 -5.70 17.95
CA SER A 147 26.37 -6.51 18.66
C SER A 147 26.11 -6.61 20.16
N ASP A 148 25.48 -5.59 20.75
CA ASP A 148 25.24 -5.46 22.19
C ASP A 148 23.95 -6.15 22.66
N LYS A 149 22.89 -6.14 21.83
CA LYS A 149 21.59 -6.68 22.21
C LYS A 149 20.82 -7.28 21.04
N GLN A 150 19.85 -8.14 21.39
CA GLN A 150 18.83 -8.60 20.45
C GLN A 150 17.82 -7.48 20.22
N LEU A 151 17.61 -7.11 18.96
CA LEU A 151 16.63 -6.09 18.56
C LEU A 151 15.25 -6.71 18.37
N ALA A 152 14.21 -5.91 18.59
CA ALA A 152 12.84 -6.34 18.36
C ALA A 152 12.58 -6.61 16.86
N PRO A 153 11.65 -7.51 16.50
CA PRO A 153 11.34 -7.82 15.11
C PRO A 153 11.04 -6.57 14.25
N GLN A 154 10.27 -5.63 14.80
CA GLN A 154 9.96 -4.38 14.12
C GLN A 154 11.21 -3.51 13.85
N GLU A 155 12.16 -3.45 14.78
CA GLU A 155 13.40 -2.70 14.57
C GLU A 155 14.25 -3.37 13.46
N LEU A 156 14.39 -4.70 13.50
CA LEU A 156 15.10 -5.47 12.48
C LEU A 156 14.52 -5.25 11.08
N SER A 157 13.19 -5.26 10.97
CA SER A 157 12.49 -5.09 9.69
C SER A 157 12.72 -3.70 9.10
N ILE A 158 12.62 -2.66 9.93
CA ILE A 158 12.83 -1.27 9.52
C ILE A 158 14.30 -1.04 9.13
N ILE A 159 15.25 -1.55 9.91
CA ILE A 159 16.69 -1.40 9.64
C ILE A 159 17.08 -2.07 8.33
N ALA A 160 16.65 -3.33 8.11
CA ALA A 160 16.96 -4.07 6.90
C ALA A 160 16.38 -3.36 5.66
N TRP A 161 15.11 -2.96 5.74
CA TRP A 161 14.47 -2.18 4.68
C TRP A 161 15.20 -0.87 4.41
N ALA A 162 15.52 -0.11 5.47
CA ALA A 162 16.16 1.19 5.35
C ALA A 162 17.51 1.10 4.62
N PHE A 163 18.41 0.25 5.07
CA PHE A 163 19.73 0.13 4.45
C PHE A 163 19.67 -0.48 3.04
N GLY A 164 18.73 -1.39 2.78
CA GLY A 164 18.48 -1.88 1.43
C GLY A 164 18.04 -0.75 0.48
N MET A 165 17.12 0.10 0.93
CA MET A 165 16.62 1.25 0.16
C MET A 165 17.69 2.34 -0.05
N LEU A 166 18.55 2.55 0.94
CA LEU A 166 19.67 3.48 0.87
C LEU A 166 20.83 2.97 -0.01
N GLY A 167 20.75 1.74 -0.52
CA GLY A 167 21.77 1.13 -1.38
C GLY A 167 23.04 0.74 -0.63
N VAL A 168 22.96 0.58 0.70
CA VAL A 168 24.09 0.15 1.52
C VAL A 168 24.34 -1.33 1.25
N ASN A 169 25.51 -1.65 0.69
CA ASN A 169 25.93 -3.02 0.48
C ASN A 169 27.03 -3.38 1.49
N ASN A 170 26.61 -3.75 2.71
CA ASN A 170 27.51 -4.21 3.76
C ASN A 170 27.17 -5.66 4.16
N PRO A 171 27.89 -6.67 3.63
CA PRO A 171 27.60 -8.08 3.91
C PRO A 171 27.67 -8.44 5.40
N THR A 172 28.49 -7.76 6.20
CA THR A 172 28.64 -8.05 7.63
C THR A 172 27.39 -7.64 8.40
N LEU A 173 26.85 -6.45 8.11
CA LEU A 173 25.60 -5.98 8.70
C LEU A 173 24.42 -6.86 8.29
N PHE A 174 24.27 -7.14 7.00
CA PHE A 174 23.16 -7.97 6.53
C PHE A 174 23.24 -9.39 7.09
N LYS A 175 24.45 -9.97 7.26
CA LYS A 175 24.61 -11.24 7.99
C LYS A 175 24.17 -11.14 9.45
N ALA A 176 24.54 -10.09 10.17
CA ALA A 176 24.10 -9.88 11.56
C ALA A 176 22.57 -9.74 11.66
N LEU A 177 21.96 -9.02 10.72
CA LEU A 177 20.50 -8.89 10.60
C LEU A 177 19.84 -10.24 10.32
N VAL A 178 20.38 -11.04 9.39
CA VAL A 178 19.87 -12.39 9.08
C VAL A 178 19.90 -13.27 10.33
N ILE A 179 21.02 -13.30 11.06
CA ILE A 179 21.17 -14.13 12.27
C ILE A 179 20.06 -13.81 13.28
N GLN A 180 19.80 -12.53 13.57
CA GLN A 180 18.73 -12.18 14.51
C GLN A 180 17.33 -12.39 13.92
N ALA A 181 17.12 -12.10 12.62
CA ALA A 181 15.80 -12.20 11.98
C ALA A 181 15.30 -13.65 11.86
N VAL A 182 16.16 -14.60 11.47
CA VAL A 182 15.78 -16.02 11.32
C VAL A 182 15.24 -16.59 12.64
N THR A 183 15.84 -16.21 13.77
CA THR A 183 15.44 -16.71 15.10
C THR A 183 14.08 -16.19 15.57
N GLN A 184 13.52 -15.21 14.89
CA GLN A 184 12.32 -14.49 15.32
C GLN A 184 11.21 -14.48 14.26
N LEU A 185 11.34 -15.21 13.14
CA LEU A 185 10.44 -15.14 11.97
C LEU A 185 8.94 -15.21 12.34
N GLU A 186 8.56 -16.10 13.26
CA GLU A 186 7.19 -16.27 13.72
C GLU A 186 6.63 -15.01 14.43
N ALA A 187 7.50 -14.21 15.07
CA ALA A 187 7.11 -13.01 15.80
C ALA A 187 6.95 -11.75 14.90
N PHE A 188 7.43 -11.79 13.66
CA PHE A 188 7.27 -10.68 12.73
C PHE A 188 5.81 -10.53 12.30
N THR A 189 5.32 -9.32 12.10
CA THR A 189 4.05 -9.12 11.40
C THR A 189 4.22 -9.34 9.89
N MET A 190 3.13 -9.47 9.13
CA MET A 190 3.20 -9.54 7.66
C MET A 190 3.89 -8.31 7.05
N ARG A 191 3.63 -7.12 7.62
CA ARG A 191 4.32 -5.88 7.27
C ARG A 191 5.82 -5.93 7.54
N ASP A 192 6.23 -6.54 8.65
CA ASP A 192 7.64 -6.65 8.98
C ASP A 192 8.35 -7.68 8.08
N LEU A 193 7.69 -8.80 7.77
CA LEU A 193 8.19 -9.78 6.80
C LEU A 193 8.35 -9.16 5.41
N LEU A 194 7.39 -8.33 4.99
CA LEU A 194 7.50 -7.54 3.75
C LEU A 194 8.75 -6.64 3.76
N LYS A 195 8.93 -5.85 4.83
CA LYS A 195 10.07 -4.94 4.96
C LYS A 195 11.41 -5.69 4.93
N LEU A 196 11.51 -6.80 5.66
CA LEU A 196 12.69 -7.67 5.62
C LEU A 196 12.95 -8.16 4.18
N ALA A 197 11.94 -8.72 3.52
CA ALA A 197 12.07 -9.24 2.16
C ALA A 197 12.59 -8.18 1.20
N TRP A 198 12.08 -6.96 1.29
CA TRP A 198 12.56 -5.82 0.51
C TRP A 198 14.00 -5.43 0.83
N GLY A 199 14.35 -5.34 2.11
CA GLY A 199 15.71 -5.00 2.54
C GLY A 199 16.77 -5.97 1.99
N PHE A 200 16.49 -7.27 2.08
CA PHE A 200 17.38 -8.31 1.55
C PHE A 200 17.37 -8.38 0.02
N ALA A 201 16.21 -8.23 -0.60
CA ALA A 201 16.10 -8.17 -2.06
C ALA A 201 16.87 -6.99 -2.67
N ALA A 202 16.82 -5.81 -2.04
CA ALA A 202 17.48 -4.60 -2.50
C ALA A 202 19.00 -4.60 -2.25
N SER A 203 19.44 -5.15 -1.12
CA SER A 203 20.89 -5.27 -0.81
C SER A 203 21.60 -6.31 -1.67
N GLY A 204 20.85 -7.24 -2.30
CA GLY A 204 21.42 -8.33 -3.09
C GLY A 204 22.12 -9.40 -2.24
N VAL A 205 21.83 -9.45 -0.93
CA VAL A 205 22.47 -10.36 0.03
C VAL A 205 21.50 -11.45 0.47
N ASP A 206 21.99 -12.69 0.42
CA ASP A 206 21.45 -13.92 1.01
C ASP A 206 20.06 -14.39 0.51
N VAL A 207 20.09 -15.43 -0.33
CA VAL A 207 18.88 -16.09 -0.87
C VAL A 207 18.17 -16.93 0.20
N GLU A 208 18.88 -17.36 1.25
CA GLU A 208 18.34 -18.28 2.25
C GLU A 208 17.33 -17.59 3.16
N ILE A 209 17.60 -16.35 3.59
CA ILE A 209 16.64 -15.57 4.37
C ILE A 209 15.37 -15.27 3.56
N LEU A 210 15.50 -14.92 2.28
CA LEU A 210 14.33 -14.71 1.41
C LEU A 210 13.50 -15.98 1.30
N ARG A 211 14.13 -17.15 1.17
CA ARG A 211 13.42 -18.44 1.16
C ARG A 211 12.71 -18.71 2.49
N ALA A 212 13.36 -18.44 3.62
CA ALA A 212 12.77 -18.61 4.95
C ALA A 212 11.55 -17.71 5.16
N ILE A 213 11.63 -16.44 4.75
CA ILE A 213 10.49 -15.51 4.77
C ILE A 213 9.34 -16.05 3.93
N GLN A 214 9.60 -16.57 2.73
CA GLN A 214 8.53 -17.14 1.89
C GLN A 214 7.87 -18.35 2.53
N THR A 215 8.64 -19.25 3.15
CA THR A 215 8.09 -20.41 3.86
C THR A 215 7.18 -19.99 5.02
N GLU A 216 7.61 -19.01 5.82
CA GLU A 216 6.80 -18.45 6.90
C GLU A 216 5.51 -17.81 6.38
N VAL A 217 5.61 -16.99 5.31
CA VAL A 217 4.45 -16.36 4.68
C VAL A 217 3.47 -17.42 4.16
N ILE A 218 3.94 -18.44 3.44
CA ILE A 218 3.08 -19.52 2.93
C ILE A 218 2.32 -20.18 4.08
N THR A 219 3.01 -20.51 5.18
CA THR A 219 2.41 -21.12 6.37
C THR A 219 1.28 -20.26 6.94
N ARG A 220 1.46 -18.93 6.99
CA ARG A 220 0.42 -18.00 7.45
C ARG A 220 -0.76 -17.90 6.48
N LEU A 221 -0.48 -17.89 5.17
CA LEU A 221 -1.50 -17.83 4.14
C LEU A 221 -2.40 -19.07 4.14
N GLU A 222 -1.90 -20.24 4.54
CA GLU A 222 -2.70 -21.45 4.67
C GLU A 222 -3.77 -21.37 5.78
N HIS A 223 -3.53 -20.56 6.81
CA HIS A 223 -4.36 -20.48 8.01
C HIS A 223 -5.13 -19.16 8.16
N VAL A 224 -5.10 -18.29 7.14
CA VAL A 224 -5.72 -16.96 7.23
C VAL A 224 -7.25 -17.03 7.12
N ASP A 225 -7.95 -16.45 8.09
CA ASP A 225 -9.41 -16.24 8.00
C ASP A 225 -9.73 -14.80 7.58
N LEU A 226 -9.91 -14.59 6.28
CA LEU A 226 -10.25 -13.30 5.69
C LEU A 226 -11.63 -12.75 6.08
N GLN A 227 -12.53 -13.59 6.62
CA GLN A 227 -13.85 -13.14 7.05
C GLN A 227 -13.79 -12.36 8.36
N SER A 228 -12.83 -12.70 9.22
CA SER A 228 -12.60 -11.97 10.48
C SER A 228 -12.03 -10.56 10.27
N PHE A 229 -11.50 -10.27 9.08
CA PHE A 229 -10.85 -8.99 8.78
C PHE A 229 -11.89 -7.93 8.45
N SER A 230 -11.71 -6.73 9.00
CA SER A 230 -12.37 -5.54 8.48
C SER A 230 -11.93 -5.26 7.03
N GLU A 231 -12.76 -4.55 6.26
CA GLU A 231 -12.45 -4.18 4.87
C GLU A 231 -11.07 -3.51 4.76
N LEU A 232 -10.76 -2.62 5.69
CA LEU A 232 -9.48 -1.91 5.77
C LEU A 232 -8.29 -2.85 6.01
N SER A 233 -8.41 -3.74 7.00
CA SER A 233 -7.32 -4.68 7.33
C SER A 233 -7.09 -5.67 6.20
N ARG A 234 -8.14 -6.06 5.47
CA ARG A 234 -8.04 -6.92 4.29
C ARG A 234 -7.25 -6.25 3.18
N HIS A 235 -7.50 -4.98 2.92
CA HIS A 235 -6.75 -4.24 1.89
C HIS A 235 -5.26 -4.11 2.27
N GLU A 236 -4.94 -3.71 3.50
CA GLU A 236 -3.55 -3.64 3.98
C GLU A 236 -2.84 -5.01 3.85
N PHE A 237 -3.51 -6.08 4.24
CA PHE A 237 -2.97 -7.44 4.13
C PHE A 237 -2.72 -7.87 2.67
N LEU A 238 -3.63 -7.56 1.75
CA LEU A 238 -3.44 -7.84 0.32
C LEU A 238 -2.26 -7.05 -0.26
N GLN A 239 -2.09 -5.79 0.12
CA GLN A 239 -0.92 -4.99 -0.28
C GLN A 239 0.37 -5.61 0.25
N GLU A 240 0.37 -6.16 1.47
CA GLU A 240 1.53 -6.83 2.05
C GLU A 240 1.91 -8.09 1.26
N ILE A 241 0.94 -8.92 0.87
CA ILE A 241 1.16 -10.10 0.02
C ILE A 241 1.73 -9.70 -1.34
N LEU A 242 1.12 -8.71 -2.00
CA LEU A 242 1.58 -8.25 -3.32
C LEU A 242 3.01 -7.67 -3.25
N GLY A 243 3.32 -6.93 -2.19
CA GLY A 243 4.65 -6.42 -1.94
C GLY A 243 5.69 -7.53 -1.75
N LEU A 244 5.32 -8.62 -1.07
CA LEU A 244 6.19 -9.78 -0.84
C LEU A 244 6.48 -10.54 -2.14
N LEU A 245 5.46 -10.74 -2.98
CA LEU A 245 5.62 -11.31 -4.32
C LEU A 245 6.57 -10.47 -5.17
N TRP A 246 6.41 -9.14 -5.09
CA TRP A 246 7.28 -8.22 -5.82
C TRP A 246 8.71 -8.30 -5.35
N ALA A 247 8.96 -8.20 -4.03
CA ALA A 247 10.32 -8.27 -3.46
C ALA A 247 11.01 -9.58 -3.87
N SER A 248 10.28 -10.69 -3.77
CA SER A 248 10.78 -12.02 -4.14
C SER A 248 11.08 -12.12 -5.64
N ASN A 249 10.22 -11.56 -6.49
CA ASN A 249 10.42 -11.55 -7.94
C ASN A 249 11.56 -10.62 -8.36
N PHE A 250 11.70 -9.46 -7.72
CA PHE A 250 12.78 -8.51 -7.95
C PHE A 250 14.15 -9.12 -7.64
N ALA A 251 14.25 -9.89 -6.55
CA ALA A 251 15.44 -10.66 -6.23
C ALA A 251 15.68 -11.85 -7.18
N GLY A 252 14.75 -12.17 -8.09
CA GLY A 252 14.82 -13.36 -8.95
C GLY A 252 14.54 -14.69 -8.23
N HIS A 253 13.92 -14.62 -7.04
CA HIS A 253 13.73 -15.77 -6.14
C HIS A 253 12.27 -15.97 -5.73
N CYS A 254 11.30 -15.69 -6.59
CA CYS A 254 9.89 -15.97 -6.28
C CYS A 254 9.58 -17.47 -6.44
N SER A 255 9.20 -18.14 -5.36
CA SER A 255 8.80 -19.55 -5.43
C SER A 255 7.41 -19.73 -6.04
N ASN A 256 7.24 -20.78 -6.85
CA ASN A 256 5.92 -21.14 -7.41
C ASN A 256 4.88 -21.42 -6.33
N ASN A 257 5.31 -21.95 -5.17
CA ASN A 257 4.44 -22.21 -4.03
C ASN A 257 3.92 -20.91 -3.41
N LEU A 258 4.79 -19.90 -3.21
CA LEU A 258 4.35 -18.59 -2.74
C LEU A 258 3.34 -17.97 -3.71
N LEU A 259 3.64 -18.03 -5.02
CA LEU A 259 2.74 -17.49 -6.04
C LEU A 259 1.37 -18.18 -6.01
N ALA A 260 1.34 -19.51 -5.89
CA ALA A 260 0.10 -20.29 -5.81
C ALA A 260 -0.71 -19.95 -4.55
N SER A 261 -0.08 -19.95 -3.37
CA SER A 261 -0.73 -19.63 -2.10
C SER A 261 -1.24 -18.19 -2.06
N ALA A 262 -0.42 -17.23 -2.52
CA ALA A 262 -0.83 -15.83 -2.62
C ALA A 262 -2.02 -15.65 -3.56
N ARG A 263 -2.00 -16.28 -4.75
CA ARG A 263 -3.12 -16.21 -5.70
C ARG A 263 -4.41 -16.76 -5.10
N LEU A 264 -4.34 -17.87 -4.36
CA LEU A 264 -5.51 -18.45 -3.70
C LEU A 264 -6.12 -17.46 -2.70
N VAL A 265 -5.30 -16.88 -1.82
CA VAL A 265 -5.77 -15.93 -0.79
C VAL A 265 -6.30 -14.64 -1.42
N ILE A 266 -5.62 -14.10 -2.44
CA ILE A 266 -6.06 -12.90 -3.17
C ILE A 266 -7.42 -13.12 -3.83
N ARG A 267 -7.64 -14.29 -4.46
CA ARG A 267 -8.95 -14.67 -5.01
C ARG A 267 -10.02 -14.82 -3.94
N GLN A 268 -9.71 -15.48 -2.83
CA GLN A 268 -10.64 -15.63 -1.71
C GLN A 268 -11.05 -14.26 -1.14
N ALA A 269 -10.11 -13.31 -1.04
CA ALA A 269 -10.40 -11.95 -0.61
C ALA A 269 -11.37 -11.25 -1.57
N GLY A 270 -11.15 -11.39 -2.88
CA GLY A 270 -12.10 -10.92 -3.90
C GLY A 270 -13.50 -11.50 -3.70
N ALA A 271 -13.61 -12.80 -3.48
CA ALA A 271 -14.90 -13.45 -3.23
C ALA A 271 -15.59 -12.96 -1.94
N VAL A 272 -14.82 -12.65 -0.88
CA VAL A 272 -15.37 -12.04 0.35
C VAL A 272 -15.88 -10.63 0.07
N MET A 273 -15.14 -9.83 -0.72
CA MET A 273 -15.57 -8.48 -1.11
C MET A 273 -16.86 -8.51 -1.95
N ASP A 274 -16.97 -9.45 -2.88
CA ASP A 274 -18.17 -9.64 -3.68
C ASP A 274 -19.39 -9.96 -2.80
N ARG A 275 -19.23 -10.87 -1.82
CA ARG A 275 -20.30 -11.20 -0.87
C ARG A 275 -20.73 -10.01 -0.02
N ALA A 276 -19.78 -9.20 0.46
CA ALA A 276 -20.06 -8.04 1.29
C ALA A 276 -20.84 -6.93 0.56
N HIS A 277 -20.62 -6.76 -0.74
CA HIS A 277 -21.27 -5.73 -1.55
C HIS A 277 -22.58 -6.18 -2.22
N SER A 278 -23.05 -7.38 -1.90
CA SER A 278 -24.24 -8.00 -2.49
C SER A 278 -25.40 -8.07 -1.50
N PRO A 279 -26.56 -7.45 -1.77
CA PRO A 279 -27.79 -7.84 -1.09
C PRO A 279 -28.18 -9.24 -1.59
N SER A 280 -28.23 -10.22 -0.69
CA SER A 280 -28.78 -11.59 -0.85
C SER A 280 -28.74 -12.16 -2.27
N SER A 281 -27.67 -12.92 -2.55
CA SER A 281 -27.38 -13.72 -3.75
C SER A 281 -27.42 -12.96 -5.07
N PHE A 282 -26.23 -12.69 -5.66
CA PHE A 282 -26.18 -12.54 -7.10
C PHE A 282 -26.89 -13.74 -7.73
N PRO A 283 -27.87 -13.54 -8.64
CA PRO A 283 -28.44 -14.66 -9.36
C PRO A 283 -27.31 -15.40 -10.08
N PRO A 284 -27.40 -16.74 -10.23
CA PRO A 284 -26.46 -17.49 -11.05
C PRO A 284 -26.30 -16.79 -12.40
N TYR A 285 -25.08 -16.77 -12.94
CA TYR A 285 -24.73 -16.04 -14.16
C TYR A 285 -25.86 -16.07 -15.19
N GLN A 286 -26.53 -14.93 -15.37
CA GLN A 286 -27.47 -14.71 -16.45
C GLN A 286 -26.69 -13.97 -17.53
N SER A 287 -26.43 -14.67 -18.63
CA SER A 287 -25.87 -14.06 -19.85
C SER A 287 -26.65 -12.80 -20.18
N MET A 288 -25.99 -11.75 -20.64
CA MET A 288 -26.65 -10.50 -21.04
C MET A 288 -27.58 -10.62 -22.27
N GLY A 289 -27.94 -11.85 -22.69
CA GLY A 289 -28.72 -12.16 -23.88
C GLY A 289 -27.85 -12.32 -25.13
N GLU A 290 -28.49 -12.38 -26.32
CA GLU A 290 -27.79 -12.21 -27.59
C GLU A 290 -27.06 -10.86 -27.57
N LEU A 291 -25.74 -10.92 -27.67
CA LEU A 291 -24.91 -9.74 -27.79
C LEU A 291 -25.27 -9.08 -29.14
N PRO A 292 -25.61 -7.78 -29.17
CA PRO A 292 -26.28 -7.15 -30.31
C PRO A 292 -25.38 -6.92 -31.54
N CYS A 293 -24.31 -7.68 -31.72
CA CYS A 293 -23.25 -7.35 -32.68
C CYS A 293 -23.03 -8.45 -33.72
N THR A 294 -23.07 -8.04 -34.98
CA THR A 294 -22.57 -8.84 -36.11
C THR A 294 -21.12 -8.43 -36.42
N GLU A 295 -20.32 -9.30 -37.04
CA GLU A 295 -18.91 -8.99 -37.38
C GLU A 295 -18.73 -7.68 -38.18
N ALA A 296 -19.78 -7.25 -38.89
CA ALA A 296 -19.82 -6.01 -39.67
C ALA A 296 -19.78 -4.72 -38.82
N ASP A 297 -20.15 -4.78 -37.54
CA ASP A 297 -20.22 -3.61 -36.64
C ASP A 297 -18.90 -3.32 -35.92
N LEU A 298 -17.96 -4.27 -35.92
CA LEU A 298 -16.71 -4.23 -35.15
C LEU A 298 -15.66 -3.23 -35.68
N TRP A 299 -15.85 -2.67 -36.89
CA TRP A 299 -14.81 -1.90 -37.58
C TRP A 299 -15.24 -0.50 -38.04
N GLN A 300 -16.29 0.07 -37.43
CA GLN A 300 -16.71 1.44 -37.75
C GLN A 300 -15.88 2.50 -36.99
N PRO A 301 -15.19 3.43 -37.68
CA PRO A 301 -14.55 4.57 -37.04
C PRO A 301 -15.62 5.45 -36.36
N ALA A 302 -15.43 5.77 -35.07
CA ALA A 302 -16.40 6.45 -34.20
C ALA A 302 -17.57 5.60 -33.64
N GLY A 303 -17.46 4.26 -33.68
CA GLY A 303 -18.40 3.37 -33.00
C GLY A 303 -18.43 3.54 -31.47
N LYS A 304 -19.52 3.10 -30.84
CA LYS A 304 -19.60 2.92 -29.37
C LYS A 304 -18.87 1.63 -28.97
N PRO A 305 -18.35 1.50 -27.74
CA PRO A 305 -17.78 0.26 -27.25
C PRO A 305 -18.81 -0.87 -27.28
N GLN A 306 -18.35 -2.08 -27.56
CA GLN A 306 -19.22 -3.25 -27.70
C GLN A 306 -18.70 -4.40 -26.85
N ILE A 307 -19.61 -5.14 -26.21
CA ILE A 307 -19.27 -6.36 -25.48
C ILE A 307 -19.32 -7.51 -26.48
N ILE A 308 -18.19 -8.16 -26.71
CA ILE A 308 -18.04 -9.23 -27.70
C ILE A 308 -18.15 -10.61 -27.04
N LEU A 309 -17.79 -10.71 -25.76
CA LEU A 309 -17.90 -11.95 -25.01
C LEU A 309 -18.37 -11.65 -23.58
N ASP A 310 -19.39 -12.38 -23.14
CA ASP A 310 -19.86 -12.39 -21.75
C ASP A 310 -19.50 -13.73 -21.11
N LEU A 311 -18.68 -13.68 -20.06
CA LEU A 311 -18.23 -14.83 -19.28
C LEU A 311 -18.74 -14.70 -17.84
N PRO A 312 -18.89 -15.77 -17.05
CA PRO A 312 -19.47 -15.69 -15.71
C PRO A 312 -18.91 -14.58 -14.80
N GLY A 313 -17.60 -14.35 -14.82
CA GLY A 313 -16.94 -13.30 -14.02
C GLY A 313 -16.25 -12.20 -14.83
N ARG A 314 -16.24 -12.26 -16.17
CA ARG A 314 -15.49 -11.33 -17.02
C ARG A 314 -16.25 -10.97 -18.30
N LEU A 315 -15.84 -9.90 -18.96
CA LEU A 315 -16.36 -9.39 -20.22
C LEU A 315 -15.16 -9.12 -21.14
N VAL A 316 -15.30 -9.44 -22.42
CA VAL A 316 -14.40 -8.94 -23.46
C VAL A 316 -15.10 -7.81 -24.20
N ILE A 317 -14.46 -6.65 -24.22
CA ILE A 317 -15.01 -5.42 -24.75
C ILE A 317 -14.15 -4.96 -25.92
N PHE A 318 -14.76 -4.67 -27.05
CA PHE A 318 -14.17 -3.89 -28.11
C PHE A 318 -14.22 -2.40 -27.75
N LYS A 319 -13.05 -1.78 -27.61
CA LYS A 319 -12.86 -0.36 -27.39
C LYS A 319 -12.41 0.31 -28.69
N PRO A 320 -13.30 1.02 -29.41
CA PRO A 320 -12.94 1.71 -30.64
C PRO A 320 -11.92 2.84 -30.40
N PRO A 321 -11.29 3.35 -31.47
CA PRO A 321 -10.40 4.52 -31.40
C PRO A 321 -11.12 5.74 -30.80
N GLY A 322 -10.39 6.56 -30.04
CA GLY A 322 -10.93 7.78 -29.41
C GLY A 322 -11.62 7.57 -28.04
N TRP A 323 -11.84 6.32 -27.62
CA TRP A 323 -12.31 6.00 -26.27
C TRP A 323 -11.13 5.78 -25.33
N GLU A 324 -11.15 6.45 -24.18
CA GLU A 324 -10.20 6.22 -23.09
C GLU A 324 -10.79 5.26 -22.05
N VAL A 325 -9.93 4.51 -21.34
CA VAL A 325 -10.39 3.59 -20.27
C VAL A 325 -10.96 4.41 -19.10
N HIS A 326 -10.15 5.37 -18.64
CA HIS A 326 -10.49 6.37 -17.64
C HIS A 326 -9.54 7.57 -17.78
N SER A 327 -10.03 8.79 -18.02
CA SER A 327 -9.23 10.01 -18.15
C SER A 327 -10.03 11.26 -17.75
N GLN A 328 -9.35 12.31 -17.26
CA GLN A 328 -9.97 13.62 -16.99
C GLN A 328 -10.09 14.50 -18.24
N HIS A 329 -9.50 14.09 -19.36
CA HIS A 329 -9.29 14.95 -20.53
C HIS A 329 -10.17 14.60 -21.73
N THR A 330 -11.06 13.61 -21.61
CA THR A 330 -11.91 13.14 -22.72
C THR A 330 -13.32 12.84 -22.24
N ASP A 331 -14.33 13.13 -23.04
CA ASP A 331 -15.73 12.81 -22.70
C ASP A 331 -16.08 11.33 -22.95
N LEU A 332 -15.34 10.65 -23.83
CA LEU A 332 -15.58 9.26 -24.22
C LEU A 332 -14.83 8.29 -23.29
N GLN A 333 -15.50 7.90 -22.21
CA GLN A 333 -14.95 7.05 -21.15
C GLN A 333 -15.55 5.64 -21.17
N LEU A 334 -14.69 4.62 -21.28
CA LEU A 334 -15.09 3.22 -21.23
C LEU A 334 -15.66 2.85 -19.85
N SER A 335 -15.12 3.43 -18.77
CA SER A 335 -15.65 3.25 -17.41
C SER A 335 -17.11 3.70 -17.30
N SER A 336 -17.45 4.88 -17.86
CA SER A 336 -18.81 5.41 -17.85
C SER A 336 -19.76 4.57 -18.70
N PHE A 337 -19.28 4.07 -19.85
CA PHE A 337 -20.02 3.11 -20.68
C PHE A 337 -20.35 1.84 -19.91
N LEU A 338 -19.37 1.23 -19.22
CA LEU A 338 -19.63 0.03 -18.41
C LEU A 338 -20.55 0.31 -17.24
N GLN A 339 -20.39 1.44 -16.55
CA GLN A 339 -21.27 1.81 -15.44
C GLN A 339 -22.71 1.99 -15.91
N ALA A 340 -22.93 2.58 -17.09
CA ALA A 340 -24.27 2.70 -17.68
C ALA A 340 -24.84 1.34 -18.14
N THR A 341 -23.99 0.48 -18.72
CA THR A 341 -24.41 -0.81 -19.31
C THR A 341 -24.69 -1.88 -18.26
N LEU A 342 -23.77 -2.02 -17.29
CA LEU A 342 -23.84 -3.02 -16.23
C LEU A 342 -24.61 -2.50 -15.01
N GLY A 343 -24.71 -1.17 -14.84
CA GLY A 343 -25.34 -0.57 -13.67
C GLY A 343 -24.69 -1.04 -12.36
N LYS A 344 -25.50 -1.13 -11.30
CA LYS A 344 -25.09 -1.71 -10.00
C LYS A 344 -25.33 -3.23 -9.92
N ARG A 345 -25.45 -3.91 -11.08
CA ARG A 345 -25.74 -5.36 -11.15
C ARG A 345 -24.61 -6.23 -10.62
N PHE A 346 -23.39 -5.71 -10.58
CA PHE A 346 -22.22 -6.44 -10.10
C PHE A 346 -21.51 -5.66 -8.99
N ALA A 347 -20.77 -6.36 -8.13
CA ALA A 347 -20.11 -5.76 -6.98
C ALA A 347 -19.02 -4.77 -7.42
N ILE A 348 -18.20 -5.16 -8.39
CA ILE A 348 -17.05 -4.35 -8.84
C ILE A 348 -17.46 -3.06 -9.54
N THR A 349 -18.69 -2.96 -10.06
CA THR A 349 -19.18 -1.73 -10.72
C THR A 349 -19.66 -0.68 -9.73
N ARG A 350 -19.82 -1.07 -8.45
CA ARG A 350 -20.08 -0.15 -7.33
C ARG A 350 -18.79 0.37 -6.73
N ASP A 351 -17.69 -0.27 -7.07
CA ASP A 351 -16.37 0.09 -6.62
C ASP A 351 -15.74 1.04 -7.65
N GLU A 352 -15.78 2.34 -7.32
CA GLU A 352 -15.11 3.38 -8.12
C GLU A 352 -13.61 3.11 -8.21
N GLU A 353 -13.07 2.28 -7.30
CA GLU A 353 -11.65 2.05 -7.17
C GLU A 353 -11.05 1.11 -8.18
N HIS A 354 -11.84 0.15 -8.61
CA HIS A 354 -11.42 -0.84 -9.58
C HIS A 354 -11.70 -0.38 -11.02
N GLN A 355 -12.06 0.89 -11.23
CA GLN A 355 -12.47 1.46 -12.53
C GLN A 355 -13.47 0.55 -13.27
N CYS A 356 -14.41 -0.07 -12.54
CA CYS A 356 -15.35 -1.07 -13.08
C CYS A 356 -14.69 -2.38 -13.59
N GLY A 357 -13.52 -2.75 -13.08
CA GLY A 357 -12.91 -4.08 -13.21
C GLY A 357 -11.94 -4.28 -14.38
N PHE A 358 -11.34 -3.25 -14.96
CA PHE A 358 -10.45 -3.44 -16.11
C PHE A 358 -9.15 -4.18 -15.76
N LEU A 359 -8.85 -5.25 -16.51
CA LEU A 359 -7.72 -6.15 -16.24
C LEU A 359 -6.58 -5.96 -17.22
N HIS A 360 -6.83 -6.22 -18.50
CA HIS A 360 -5.78 -6.27 -19.52
C HIS A 360 -6.32 -5.88 -20.89
N ARG A 361 -5.44 -5.30 -21.71
CA ARG A 361 -5.62 -5.31 -23.17
C ARG A 361 -5.22 -6.70 -23.66
N LEU A 362 -6.16 -7.38 -24.31
CA LEU A 362 -6.01 -8.80 -24.64
C LEU A 362 -5.12 -9.04 -25.86
N ASP A 363 -4.84 -8.03 -26.68
CA ASP A 363 -4.07 -8.17 -27.92
C ASP A 363 -3.30 -6.90 -28.30
N LEU A 364 -2.50 -7.03 -29.38
CA LEU A 364 -1.66 -6.03 -30.06
C LEU A 364 -2.15 -4.57 -29.90
N PRO A 365 -1.25 -3.57 -29.84
CA PRO A 365 -1.54 -2.16 -29.49
C PRO A 365 -2.73 -1.50 -30.23
N SER A 366 -3.18 -2.07 -31.35
CA SER A 366 -4.24 -1.58 -32.24
C SER A 366 -5.58 -2.34 -32.18
N SER A 367 -5.72 -3.46 -31.46
CA SER A 367 -6.94 -4.31 -31.55
C SER A 367 -8.16 -3.76 -30.82
N GLY A 368 -7.95 -2.84 -29.87
CA GLY A 368 -9.04 -2.28 -29.06
C GLY A 368 -9.67 -3.25 -28.06
N LEU A 369 -9.22 -4.51 -27.95
CA LEU A 369 -9.83 -5.49 -27.05
C LEU A 369 -9.40 -5.30 -25.59
N VAL A 370 -10.38 -5.22 -24.70
CA VAL A 370 -10.20 -5.00 -23.26
C VAL A 370 -10.94 -6.08 -22.48
N LEU A 371 -10.24 -6.74 -21.56
CA LEU A 371 -10.83 -7.63 -20.56
C LEU A 371 -11.28 -6.82 -19.35
N ALA A 372 -12.54 -6.93 -18.97
CA ALA A 372 -13.10 -6.34 -17.76
C ALA A 372 -13.69 -7.43 -16.86
N ALA A 373 -13.42 -7.38 -15.56
CA ALA A 373 -14.02 -8.21 -14.56
C ALA A 373 -15.41 -7.68 -14.17
N LYS A 374 -16.31 -8.61 -13.82
CA LYS A 374 -17.61 -8.31 -13.22
C LYS A 374 -17.57 -8.46 -11.71
N THR A 375 -16.64 -9.23 -11.18
CA THR A 375 -16.52 -9.48 -9.74
C THR A 375 -15.11 -9.18 -9.27
N SER A 376 -14.95 -8.81 -8.01
CA SER A 376 -13.63 -8.63 -7.40
C SER A 376 -12.84 -9.94 -7.47
N GLU A 377 -13.46 -11.11 -7.26
CA GLU A 377 -12.79 -12.40 -7.44
C GLU A 377 -12.18 -12.56 -8.83
N ALA A 378 -12.94 -12.24 -9.89
CA ALA A 378 -12.47 -12.39 -11.27
C ALA A 378 -11.44 -11.32 -11.69
N TYR A 379 -11.42 -10.18 -10.98
CA TYR A 379 -10.40 -9.16 -11.13
C TYR A 379 -9.05 -9.60 -10.52
N TYR A 380 -9.11 -10.35 -9.42
CA TYR A 380 -7.94 -10.78 -8.68
C TYR A 380 -7.40 -12.16 -9.09
N ASP A 381 -8.11 -12.89 -9.93
CA ASP A 381 -7.67 -14.14 -10.58
C ASP A 381 -6.82 -13.89 -11.83
#